data_AF-A0A180GB91-F1
#
_entry.id   AF-A0A180GB91-F1
#
_cell.length_a   1.000
_cell.length_b   1.000
_cell.length_c   1.000
_cell.angle_alpha   90.00
_cell.angle_beta   90.00
_cell.angle_gamma   90.00
#
_symmetry.space_group_name_H-M   'P 1'
#
loop_
_entity.id
_entity.type
_entity.pdbx_description
1 polymer ?
#
loop_
_entity_poly.entity_id
_entity_poly.type
_entity_poly.pdbx_seq_one_letter_code
_entity_poly.pdbx_strand_id
1 'polypeptide(L)'
;MGNSDSEKGPTKGKGVEVKFEGDEQVYHNPKSQVLLQQPLIDRLFEVSDDHPSASRQAMLDSSIQQKLKADRERLKQLGSEVDSKVREAFRKQSSSQQAKDDDKSNSSAQLMEEISSIKERVQQRRNDNTSELLPQINHARSAIVACLKQYQDQPLKCTEQVDNFKKVVRNLESKFVTSMQ
;
A
#
# COMPACT_ATOMS: atom_id res chain seq x y z
N MET A 1 -35.12 -40.13 -50.79
CA MET A 1 -34.63 -40.09 -49.39
C MET A 1 -33.55 -39.01 -49.37
N GLY A 2 -33.62 -37.88 -48.69
CA GLY A 2 -34.26 -37.46 -47.44
C GLY A 2 -33.19 -36.65 -46.71
N ASN A 3 -33.23 -35.32 -46.81
CA ASN A 3 -33.63 -34.35 -45.77
C ASN A 3 -32.45 -33.69 -45.04
N SER A 4 -32.46 -32.35 -45.12
CA SER A 4 -32.30 -31.40 -44.00
C SER A 4 -30.94 -31.29 -43.30
N ASP A 5 -30.17 -30.27 -43.69
CA ASP A 5 -29.19 -29.62 -42.82
C ASP A 5 -29.89 -28.65 -41.86
N SER A 6 -29.79 -28.95 -40.55
CA SER A 6 -30.25 -28.11 -39.45
C SER A 6 -29.11 -27.20 -38.94
N GLU A 7 -29.38 -25.90 -39.00
CA GLU A 7 -29.23 -24.88 -37.95
C GLU A 7 -28.15 -25.10 -36.84
N LYS A 8 -27.22 -24.13 -36.72
CA LYS A 8 -26.84 -23.51 -35.43
C LYS A 8 -25.98 -22.27 -35.64
N GLY A 9 -26.58 -21.11 -35.35
CA GLY A 9 -25.89 -19.81 -35.32
C GLY A 9 -24.99 -19.65 -34.09
N PRO A 10 -24.03 -18.71 -34.12
CA PRO A 10 -23.12 -18.47 -33.01
C PRO A 10 -23.76 -17.59 -31.92
N THR A 11 -23.46 -18.01 -30.70
CA THR A 11 -23.86 -17.52 -29.38
C THR A 11 -23.82 -15.99 -29.21
N LYS A 12 -24.98 -15.41 -28.86
CA LYS A 12 -25.18 -14.01 -28.47
C LYS A 12 -24.59 -13.78 -27.07
N GLY A 13 -23.61 -12.88 -26.97
CA GLY A 13 -23.07 -12.41 -25.70
C GLY A 13 -24.15 -11.75 -24.84
N LYS A 14 -24.13 -12.04 -23.53
CA LYS A 14 -25.07 -11.51 -22.54
C LYS A 14 -24.88 -9.99 -22.41
N GLY A 15 -25.84 -9.21 -22.90
CA GLY A 15 -25.95 -7.79 -22.58
C GLY A 15 -26.38 -7.64 -21.13
N VAL A 16 -25.61 -6.87 -20.35
CA VAL A 16 -25.99 -6.45 -19.00
C VAL A 16 -27.06 -5.39 -19.13
N GLU A 17 -28.27 -5.70 -18.66
CA GLU A 17 -29.39 -4.77 -18.62
C GLU A 17 -29.20 -3.83 -17.41
N VAL A 18 -28.81 -2.58 -17.67
CA VAL A 18 -28.76 -1.53 -16.66
C VAL A 18 -30.10 -0.81 -16.68
N LYS A 19 -30.92 -1.07 -15.66
CA LYS A 19 -32.19 -0.38 -15.44
C LYS A 19 -31.91 1.03 -14.91
N PHE A 20 -32.25 2.05 -15.67
CA PHE A 20 -32.29 3.43 -15.19
C PHE A 20 -33.73 3.75 -14.79
N GLU A 21 -33.93 4.06 -13.51
CA GLU A 21 -35.22 4.44 -12.95
C GLU A 21 -35.25 5.97 -12.86
N GLY A 22 -35.88 6.58 -13.86
CA GLY A 22 -36.15 8.01 -13.98
C GLY A 22 -37.00 8.23 -15.23
N ASP A 23 -38.08 9.01 -15.12
CA ASP A 23 -39.04 9.23 -16.21
C ASP A 23 -38.39 9.95 -17.40
N GLU A 24 -37.76 9.19 -18.29
CA GLU A 24 -37.30 9.67 -19.59
C GLU A 24 -38.51 9.78 -20.52
N GLN A 25 -39.12 10.96 -20.60
CA GLN A 25 -40.07 11.25 -21.67
C GLN A 25 -39.31 11.41 -23.00
N VAL A 26 -39.17 10.29 -23.72
CA VAL A 26 -38.62 10.30 -25.08
C VAL A 26 -39.69 10.85 -26.04
N TYR A 27 -39.53 12.11 -26.46
CA TYR A 27 -40.42 12.74 -27.43
C TYR A 27 -40.03 12.34 -28.85
N HIS A 28 -40.61 11.26 -29.37
CA HIS A 28 -40.47 10.91 -30.79
C HIS A 28 -41.47 11.74 -31.62
N ASN A 29 -40.96 12.66 -32.45
CA ASN A 29 -41.77 13.28 -33.49
C ASN A 29 -41.87 12.33 -34.70
N PRO A 30 -43.01 11.68 -34.97
CA PRO A 30 -43.14 10.73 -36.06
C PRO A 30 -43.06 11.39 -37.45
N LYS A 31 -43.19 12.72 -37.54
CA LYS A 31 -43.07 13.48 -38.80
C LYS A 31 -41.64 13.87 -39.15
N SER A 32 -40.68 13.62 -38.27
CA SER A 32 -39.26 13.85 -38.55
C SER A 32 -38.47 12.57 -38.29
N GLN A 33 -38.73 11.54 -39.10
CA GLN A 33 -37.70 10.55 -39.34
C GLN A 33 -36.63 11.25 -40.18
N VAL A 34 -35.62 11.81 -39.52
CA VAL A 34 -34.47 12.38 -40.22
C VAL A 34 -33.69 11.18 -40.77
N LEU A 35 -34.00 10.79 -42.00
CA LEU A 35 -33.15 9.91 -42.78
C LEU A 35 -31.92 10.72 -43.13
N LEU A 36 -30.85 10.54 -42.34
CA LEU A 36 -29.55 11.07 -42.74
C LEU A 36 -29.19 10.37 -44.04
N GLN A 37 -28.94 11.16 -45.08
CA GLN A 37 -28.52 10.64 -46.37
C GLN A 37 -27.21 9.87 -46.16
N GLN A 38 -27.08 8.67 -46.74
CA GLN A 38 -25.86 7.86 -46.72
C GLN A 38 -24.55 8.68 -46.89
N PRO A 39 -24.42 9.63 -47.84
CA PRO A 39 -23.20 10.43 -47.96
C PRO A 39 -22.90 11.35 -46.76
N LEU A 40 -23.92 11.71 -45.98
CA LEU A 40 -23.77 12.49 -44.75
C LEU A 40 -23.30 11.59 -43.61
N ILE A 41 -23.80 10.36 -43.56
CA ILE A 41 -23.37 9.30 -42.64
C ILE A 41 -21.91 8.94 -42.94
N ASP A 42 -21.56 8.73 -44.22
CA ASP A 42 -20.21 8.43 -44.67
C ASP A 42 -19.24 9.56 -44.32
N ARG A 43 -19.65 10.84 -44.43
CA ARG A 43 -18.85 11.97 -43.94
C ARG A 43 -18.68 12.01 -42.42
N LEU A 44 -19.70 11.65 -41.65
CA LEU A 44 -19.54 11.52 -40.20
C LEU A 44 -18.57 10.37 -39.84
N PHE A 45 -18.60 9.29 -40.61
CA PHE A 45 -17.66 8.16 -40.48
C PHE A 45 -16.25 8.51 -40.99
N GLU A 46 -16.09 9.32 -42.03
CA GLU A 46 -14.78 9.82 -42.50
C GLU A 46 -14.17 10.84 -41.52
N VAL A 47 -14.98 11.67 -40.85
CA VAL A 47 -14.53 12.54 -39.75
C VAL A 47 -14.22 11.72 -38.47
N SER A 48 -14.35 10.39 -38.53
CA SER A 48 -13.90 9.47 -37.46
C SER A 48 -12.42 9.10 -37.57
N ASP A 49 -11.60 9.87 -38.29
CA ASP A 49 -10.17 9.94 -37.97
C ASP A 49 -10.04 10.28 -36.47
N ASP A 50 -9.12 9.58 -35.80
CA ASP A 50 -8.99 9.31 -34.35
C ASP A 50 -8.88 10.55 -33.42
N HIS A 51 -9.22 11.76 -33.88
CA HIS A 51 -8.98 13.02 -33.20
C HIS A 51 -10.04 14.08 -33.55
N PRO A 52 -10.65 14.75 -32.55
CA PRO A 52 -11.62 15.81 -32.80
C PRO A 52 -10.96 17.02 -33.49
N SER A 53 -11.73 17.75 -34.29
CA SER A 53 -11.27 19.01 -34.89
C SER A 53 -10.77 20.00 -33.83
N ALA A 54 -9.83 20.88 -34.18
CA ALA A 54 -9.21 21.82 -33.24
C ALA A 54 -10.23 22.64 -32.41
N SER A 55 -11.32 23.10 -33.04
CA SER A 55 -12.40 23.81 -32.34
C SER A 55 -13.15 22.92 -31.34
N ARG A 56 -13.41 21.66 -31.69
CA ARG A 56 -14.05 20.70 -30.79
C ARG A 56 -13.13 20.32 -29.64
N GLN A 57 -11.84 20.12 -29.92
CA GLN A 57 -10.84 19.88 -28.87
C GLN A 57 -10.77 21.03 -27.87
N ALA A 58 -10.77 22.28 -28.33
CA ALA A 58 -10.76 23.44 -27.44
C ALA A 58 -12.01 23.52 -26.53
N MET A 59 -13.19 23.17 -27.06
CA MET A 59 -14.41 23.09 -26.24
C MET A 59 -14.34 21.96 -25.20
N LEU A 60 -13.82 20.80 -25.59
CA LEU A 60 -13.62 19.66 -24.68
C LEU A 60 -12.62 20.01 -23.58
N ASP A 61 -11.47 20.60 -23.93
CA ASP A 61 -10.44 21.02 -22.98
C ASP A 61 -10.98 22.06 -21.99
N SER A 62 -11.79 23.02 -22.46
CA SER A 62 -12.46 23.98 -21.59
C SER A 62 -13.40 23.31 -20.59
N SER A 63 -14.21 22.35 -21.05
CA SER A 63 -15.10 21.57 -20.18
C SER A 63 -14.32 20.73 -19.16
N ILE A 64 -13.24 20.08 -19.59
CA ILE A 64 -12.35 19.29 -18.72
C ILE A 64 -11.71 20.19 -17.68
N GLN A 65 -11.18 21.35 -18.07
CA GLN A 65 -10.60 22.32 -17.13
C GLN A 65 -11.63 22.83 -16.11
N GLN A 66 -12.87 23.07 -16.53
CA GLN A 66 -13.94 23.48 -15.62
C GLN A 66 -14.28 22.37 -14.61
N LYS A 67 -14.42 21.12 -15.06
CA LYS A 67 -14.65 19.97 -14.18
C LYS A 67 -13.50 19.78 -13.18
N LEU A 68 -12.25 19.82 -13.66
CA LEU A 68 -11.08 19.71 -12.80
C LEU A 68 -11.00 20.82 -11.75
N LYS A 69 -11.43 22.05 -12.08
CA LYS A 69 -11.52 23.15 -11.11
C LYS A 69 -12.59 22.89 -10.06
N ALA A 70 -13.78 22.46 -10.48
CA ALA A 70 -14.88 22.13 -9.56
C ALA A 70 -14.52 20.95 -8.64
N ASP A 71 -13.90 19.90 -9.18
CA ASP A 71 -13.47 18.74 -8.41
C ASP A 71 -12.37 19.08 -7.41
N ARG A 72 -11.39 19.91 -7.80
CA ARG A 72 -10.36 20.40 -6.87
C ARG A 72 -10.96 21.18 -5.71
N GLU A 73 -11.94 22.04 -5.97
CA GLU A 73 -12.60 22.81 -4.93
C GLU A 73 -13.42 21.90 -3.99
N ARG A 74 -14.16 20.95 -4.56
CA ARG A 74 -14.89 19.93 -3.79
C ARG A 74 -13.94 19.10 -2.91
N LEU A 75 -12.80 18.67 -3.43
CA LEU A 75 -11.81 17.91 -2.68
C LEU A 75 -11.18 18.73 -1.54
N LYS A 76 -10.94 20.03 -1.75
CA LYS A 76 -10.47 20.91 -0.66
C LYS A 76 -11.48 21.03 0.46
N GLN A 77 -12.77 21.16 0.13
CA GLN A 77 -13.86 21.24 1.11
C GLN A 77 -14.02 19.93 1.88
N LEU A 78 -14.00 18.79 1.19
CA LEU A 78 -14.02 17.48 1.84
C LEU A 78 -12.78 17.27 2.72
N GLY A 79 -11.60 17.71 2.25
CA GLY A 79 -10.36 17.65 3.00
C GLY A 79 -10.42 18.47 4.30
N SER A 80 -10.94 19.70 4.25
CA SER A 80 -11.09 20.54 5.44
C SER A 80 -12.15 19.99 6.41
N GLU A 81 -13.23 19.39 5.89
CA GLU A 81 -14.26 18.74 6.70
C GLU A 81 -13.70 17.50 7.42
N VAL A 82 -12.97 16.63 6.73
CA VAL A 82 -12.33 15.46 7.32
C VAL A 82 -11.30 15.90 8.36
N ASP A 83 -10.47 16.88 8.05
CA ASP A 83 -9.47 17.41 8.98
C ASP A 83 -10.12 18.05 10.22
N SER A 84 -11.24 18.76 10.06
CA SER A 84 -12.05 19.26 11.18
C SER A 84 -12.63 18.12 12.03
N LYS A 85 -13.21 17.08 11.40
CA LYS A 85 -13.74 15.90 12.08
C LYS A 85 -12.66 15.12 12.83
N VAL A 86 -11.48 14.95 12.23
CA VAL A 86 -10.32 14.30 12.85
C VAL A 86 -9.85 15.11 14.05
N ARG A 87 -9.71 16.44 13.91
CA ARG A 87 -9.36 17.31 15.04
C ARG A 87 -10.41 17.28 16.15
N GLU A 88 -11.69 17.25 15.82
CA GLU A 88 -12.76 17.15 16.81
C GLU A 88 -12.76 15.78 17.50
N ALA A 89 -12.59 14.68 16.76
CA ALA A 89 -12.47 13.34 17.32
C ALA A 89 -11.25 13.23 18.23
N PHE A 90 -10.11 13.78 17.82
CA PHE A 90 -8.91 13.85 18.65
C PHE A 90 -9.14 14.71 19.89
N ARG A 91 -9.81 15.86 19.76
CA ARG A 91 -10.16 16.70 20.92
C ARG A 91 -11.08 15.97 21.88
N LYS A 92 -12.09 15.25 21.39
CA LYS A 92 -13.00 14.44 22.21
C LYS A 92 -12.27 13.29 22.89
N GLN A 93 -11.36 12.62 22.19
CA GLN A 93 -10.54 11.57 22.77
C GLN A 93 -9.62 12.14 23.86
N SER A 94 -8.91 13.23 23.56
CA SER A 94 -8.04 13.91 24.52
C SER A 94 -8.80 14.45 25.73
N SER A 95 -9.98 15.07 25.53
CA SER A 95 -10.81 15.55 26.65
C SER A 95 -11.45 14.41 27.45
N SER A 96 -11.79 13.29 26.80
CA SER A 96 -12.27 12.09 27.50
C SER A 96 -11.15 11.35 28.24
N GLN A 97 -9.90 11.47 27.76
CA GLN A 97 -8.71 11.03 28.48
C GLN A 97 -8.41 11.99 29.64
N GLN A 98 -8.43 13.31 29.44
CA GLN A 98 -8.24 14.31 30.51
C GLN A 98 -9.32 14.24 31.59
N ALA A 99 -10.59 14.03 31.26
CA ALA A 99 -11.65 13.86 32.27
C ALA A 99 -11.53 12.53 33.04
N LYS A 100 -10.81 11.54 32.49
CA LYS A 100 -10.39 10.32 33.21
C LYS A 100 -9.04 10.48 33.93
N ASP A 101 -8.23 11.45 33.50
CA ASP A 101 -6.89 11.74 34.01
C ASP A 101 -6.83 12.94 34.98
N ASP A 102 -7.93 13.66 35.25
CA ASP A 102 -7.98 14.63 36.36
C ASP A 102 -7.95 13.93 37.73
N ASP A 103 -8.24 12.62 37.79
CA ASP A 103 -7.90 11.72 38.91
C ASP A 103 -6.47 11.16 38.81
N LYS A 104 -5.71 11.59 37.79
CA LYS A 104 -4.38 11.09 37.39
C LYS A 104 -3.41 12.24 37.09
N SER A 105 -3.47 13.32 37.88
CA SER A 105 -2.47 14.39 37.93
C SER A 105 -1.03 13.93 38.28
N ASN A 106 -0.80 12.62 38.39
CA ASN A 106 0.48 11.93 38.54
C ASN A 106 1.10 11.43 37.20
N SER A 107 0.54 11.79 36.05
CA SER A 107 0.89 11.21 34.73
C SER A 107 2.37 11.37 34.32
N SER A 108 3.07 12.45 34.67
CA SER A 108 4.49 12.63 34.28
C SER A 108 5.47 11.78 35.10
N ALA A 109 5.23 11.64 36.40
CA ALA A 109 6.03 10.78 37.28
C ALA A 109 5.78 9.29 36.96
N GLN A 110 4.52 8.92 36.75
CA GLN A 110 4.14 7.56 36.33
C GLN A 110 4.70 7.23 34.94
N LEU A 111 4.66 8.16 33.98
CA LEU A 111 5.25 7.96 32.65
C LEU A 111 6.78 7.82 32.72
N MET A 112 7.46 8.60 33.56
CA MET A 112 8.90 8.43 33.77
C MET A 112 9.24 7.07 34.40
N GLU A 113 8.40 6.57 35.30
CA GLU A 113 8.54 5.24 35.89
C GLU A 113 8.21 4.11 34.90
N GLU A 114 7.22 4.31 34.03
CA GLU A 114 6.94 3.39 32.93
C GLU A 114 8.10 3.34 31.94
N ILE A 115 8.66 4.50 31.55
CA ILE A 115 9.83 4.59 30.67
C ILE A 115 11.06 3.94 31.30
N SER A 116 11.31 4.17 32.60
CA SER A 116 12.43 3.54 33.30
C SER A 116 12.26 2.03 33.36
N SER A 117 11.05 1.53 33.65
CA SER A 117 10.76 0.10 33.67
C SER A 117 10.91 -0.55 32.29
N ILE A 118 10.51 0.14 31.22
CA ILE A 118 10.69 -0.35 29.84
C ILE A 118 12.17 -0.40 29.50
N LYS A 119 12.93 0.65 29.84
CA LYS A 119 14.37 0.71 29.62
C LYS A 119 15.09 -0.42 30.37
N GLU A 120 14.71 -0.69 31.61
CA GLU A 120 15.24 -1.78 32.42
C GLU A 120 14.92 -3.14 31.81
N ARG A 121 13.66 -3.39 31.42
CA ARG A 121 13.26 -4.64 30.75
C ARG A 121 13.99 -4.88 29.43
N VAL A 122 14.25 -3.81 28.65
CA VAL A 122 15.02 -3.89 27.41
C VAL A 122 16.49 -4.17 27.69
N GLN A 123 17.09 -3.51 28.69
CA GLN A 123 18.47 -3.79 29.10
C GLN A 123 18.63 -5.21 29.65
N GLN A 124 17.72 -5.67 30.50
CA GLN A 124 17.69 -7.03 31.02
C GLN A 124 17.68 -8.04 29.87
N ARG A 125 16.73 -7.90 28.94
CA ARG A 125 16.64 -8.77 27.76
C ARG A 125 17.90 -8.74 26.91
N ARG A 126 18.48 -7.56 26.69
CA ARG A 126 19.74 -7.42 25.92
C ARG A 126 20.91 -8.10 26.65
N ASN A 127 20.98 -7.97 27.96
CA ASN A 127 22.04 -8.56 28.78
C ASN A 127 21.91 -10.08 28.85
N ASP A 128 20.70 -10.61 29.03
CA ASP A 128 20.45 -12.05 29.06
C ASP A 128 20.82 -12.71 27.72
N ASN A 129 20.42 -12.09 26.60
CA ASN A 129 20.77 -12.56 25.26
C ASN A 129 22.27 -12.43 24.96
N THR A 130 22.95 -11.40 25.45
CA THR A 130 24.39 -11.25 25.20
C THR A 130 25.24 -12.15 26.12
N SER A 131 24.83 -12.35 27.37
CA SER A 131 25.58 -13.12 28.37
C SER A 131 25.69 -14.60 28.02
N GLU A 132 24.61 -15.24 27.53
CA GLU A 132 24.65 -16.65 27.13
C GLU A 132 25.44 -16.89 25.84
N LEU A 133 25.51 -15.90 24.95
CA LEU A 133 26.02 -16.05 23.59
C LEU A 133 27.51 -15.64 23.45
N LEU A 134 28.00 -14.75 24.31
CA LEU A 134 29.40 -14.31 24.36
C LEU A 134 30.44 -15.42 24.63
N PRO A 135 30.24 -16.40 25.54
CA PRO A 135 31.27 -17.39 25.86
C PRO A 135 31.61 -18.30 24.67
N GLN A 136 30.63 -18.64 23.82
CA GLN A 136 30.86 -19.49 22.65
C GLN A 136 31.68 -18.77 21.57
N ILE A 137 31.39 -17.48 21.32
CA ILE A 137 32.20 -16.64 20.42
C ILE A 137 33.62 -16.47 20.96
N ASN A 138 33.76 -16.19 22.26
CA ASN A 138 35.07 -15.98 22.87
C ASN A 138 35.92 -17.24 22.80
N HIS A 139 35.32 -18.41 22.99
CA HIS A 139 36.00 -19.68 22.85
C HIS A 139 36.46 -19.93 21.39
N ALA A 140 35.56 -19.78 20.41
CA ALA A 140 35.92 -19.95 19.00
C ALA A 140 36.98 -18.94 18.53
N ARG A 141 36.91 -17.69 19.00
CA ARG A 141 37.93 -16.67 18.77
C ARG A 141 39.28 -17.06 19.39
N SER A 142 39.27 -17.57 20.63
CA SER A 142 40.50 -18.01 21.30
C SER A 142 41.17 -19.17 20.57
N ALA A 143 40.39 -20.09 19.98
CA ALA A 143 40.91 -21.21 19.19
C ALA A 143 41.60 -20.74 17.89
N ILE A 144 41.04 -19.73 17.21
CA ILE A 144 41.70 -19.10 16.05
C ILE A 144 43.02 -18.47 16.48
N VAL A 145 43.01 -17.67 17.55
CA VAL A 145 44.22 -17.00 18.05
C VAL A 145 45.29 -18.01 18.46
N ALA A 146 44.90 -19.11 19.10
CA ALA A 146 45.81 -20.19 19.46
C ALA A 146 46.43 -20.85 18.22
N CYS A 147 45.62 -21.16 17.20
CA CYS A 147 46.10 -21.74 15.95
C CYS A 147 47.04 -20.79 15.20
N LEU A 148 46.69 -19.51 15.08
CA LEU A 148 47.51 -18.50 14.42
C LEU A 148 48.84 -18.28 15.14
N LYS A 149 48.86 -18.37 16.48
CA LYS A 149 50.10 -18.31 17.27
C LYS A 149 50.99 -19.53 17.05
N GLN A 150 50.41 -20.70 16.80
CA GLN A 150 51.13 -21.95 16.54
C GLN A 150 51.68 -22.01 15.11
N TYR A 151 50.96 -21.45 14.13
CA TYR A 151 51.32 -21.45 12.70
C TYR A 151 51.50 -20.03 12.15
N GLN A 152 52.44 -19.27 12.70
CA GLN A 152 52.66 -17.85 12.35
C GLN A 152 52.99 -17.66 10.86
N ASP A 153 53.79 -18.55 10.27
CA ASP A 153 54.20 -18.48 8.87
C ASP A 153 53.22 -19.20 7.92
N GLN A 154 52.21 -19.89 8.46
CA GLN A 154 51.26 -20.70 7.68
C GLN A 154 49.82 -20.54 8.18
N PRO A 155 49.22 -19.35 8.11
CA PRO A 155 47.87 -19.09 8.61
C PRO A 155 46.78 -19.88 7.87
N LEU A 156 47.07 -20.35 6.65
CA LEU A 156 46.17 -21.20 5.85
C LEU A 156 45.87 -22.57 6.49
N LYS A 157 46.67 -23.00 7.47
CA LYS A 157 46.39 -24.22 8.24
C LYS A 157 45.26 -24.04 9.26
N CYS A 158 44.87 -22.81 9.57
CA CYS A 158 43.86 -22.49 10.58
C CYS A 158 42.44 -22.33 10.02
N THR A 159 42.18 -22.86 8.82
CA THR A 159 40.88 -22.72 8.13
C THR A 159 39.75 -23.42 8.88
N GLU A 160 40.02 -24.56 9.51
CA GLU A 160 39.04 -25.31 10.31
C GLU A 160 38.50 -24.49 11.50
N GLN A 161 39.39 -23.81 12.22
CA GLN A 161 39.05 -22.95 13.37
C GLN A 161 38.25 -21.73 12.91
N VAL A 162 38.58 -21.19 11.74
CA VAL A 162 37.84 -20.08 11.11
C VAL A 162 36.44 -20.54 10.68
N ASP A 163 36.30 -21.72 10.11
CA ASP A 163 34.99 -22.24 9.69
C ASP A 163 34.11 -22.61 10.88
N ASN A 164 34.69 -23.10 11.97
CA ASN A 164 33.98 -23.27 13.23
C ASN A 164 33.48 -21.92 13.78
N PHE A 165 34.33 -20.90 13.81
CA PHE A 165 33.91 -19.55 14.22
C PHE A 165 32.76 -19.00 13.36
N LYS A 166 32.83 -19.15 12.02
CA LYS A 166 31.73 -18.76 11.12
C LYS A 166 30.42 -19.49 11.44
N LYS A 167 30.48 -20.80 11.76
CA LYS A 167 29.28 -21.57 12.15
C LYS A 167 28.67 -21.05 13.44
N VAL A 168 29.51 -20.78 14.45
CA VAL A 168 29.08 -20.19 15.73
C VAL A 168 28.44 -18.83 15.49
N VAL A 169 29.09 -17.94 14.75
CA VAL A 169 28.55 -16.60 14.43
C VAL A 169 27.22 -16.68 13.70
N ARG A 170 27.06 -17.54 12.68
CA ARG A 170 25.78 -17.69 11.97
C ARG A 170 24.65 -18.20 12.87
N ASN A 171 24.94 -19.12 13.77
CA ASN A 171 23.94 -19.61 14.73
C ASN A 171 23.48 -18.47 15.65
N LEU A 172 24.42 -17.64 16.09
CA LEU A 172 24.14 -16.50 16.97
C LEU A 172 23.40 -15.38 16.25
N GLU A 173 23.79 -15.05 15.03
CA GLU A 173 23.06 -14.10 14.18
C GLU A 173 21.63 -14.57 13.95
N SER A 174 21.42 -15.86 13.66
CA SER A 174 20.08 -16.44 13.52
C SER A 174 19.26 -16.29 14.80
N LYS A 175 19.81 -16.66 15.97
CA LYS A 175 19.11 -16.53 17.26
C LYS A 175 18.80 -15.07 17.60
N PHE A 176 19.73 -14.17 17.32
CA PHE A 176 19.57 -12.74 17.56
C PHE A 176 18.46 -12.15 16.67
N VAL A 177 18.44 -12.49 15.38
CA VAL A 177 17.37 -12.07 14.46
C VAL A 177 16.02 -12.62 14.89
N THR A 178 15.93 -13.90 15.27
CA THR A 178 14.68 -14.48 15.80
C THR A 178 14.24 -13.84 17.11
N SER A 179 15.15 -13.38 17.97
CA SER A 179 14.80 -12.71 19.22
C SER A 179 14.25 -11.28 19.05
N MET A 180 14.48 -10.68 17.87
CA MET A 180 14.05 -9.33 17.49
C MET A 180 12.72 -9.31 16.74
N GLN A 181 12.22 -10.48 16.32
CA GLN A 181 11.02 -10.67 15.51
C GLN A 181 9.82 -10.99 16.41
#